data_AF-A0A927T6T7-F1
#
_entry.id   AF-A0A927T6T7-F1
#
_cell.length_a   1.000
_cell.length_b   1.000
_cell.length_c   1.000
_cell.angle_alpha   90.00
_cell.angle_beta   90.00
_cell.angle_gamma   90.00
#
_symmetry.space_group_name_H-M   'P 1'
#
loop_
_entity.id
_entity.type
_entity.pdbx_description
1 polymer ?
#
loop_
_entity_poly.entity_id
_entity_poly.type
_entity_poly.pdbx_seq_one_letter_code
_entity_poly.pdbx_strand_id
1 'polypeptide(L)'
;MGLFKSKAEKELDKIIQLIDMNMSNNYKDAAQVGLKEFELAMERLKEMDIMKPQVLSKYEGILAKYQKKMKGYTHKDQKPFWH
;
A
#
# COMPACT_ATOMS: atom_id res chain seq x y z
N MET A 1 23.99 14.55 2.20
CA MET A 1 22.93 14.15 1.24
C MET A 1 21.61 14.61 1.81
N GLY A 2 20.82 15.38 1.04
CA GLY A 2 19.66 16.12 1.55
C GLY A 2 18.62 15.23 2.25
N LEU A 3 18.23 15.64 3.46
CA LEU A 3 17.29 14.97 4.37
C LEU A 3 15.81 15.07 3.91
N PHE A 4 15.55 15.34 2.64
CA PHE A 4 14.22 15.63 2.12
C PHE A 4 13.76 14.58 1.13
N LYS A 5 12.68 13.88 1.49
CA LYS A 5 11.95 12.98 0.59
C LYS A 5 11.40 13.76 -0.60
N SER A 6 11.48 13.18 -1.78
CA SER A 6 10.86 13.74 -2.99
C SER A 6 9.33 13.82 -2.85
N LYS A 7 8.68 14.61 -3.70
CA LYS A 7 7.22 14.66 -3.76
C LYS A 7 6.61 13.27 -4.04
N ALA A 8 7.27 12.49 -4.89
CA ALA A 8 6.91 11.11 -5.20
C ALA A 8 6.96 10.20 -3.95
N GLU A 9 8.05 10.25 -3.18
CA GLU A 9 8.16 9.49 -1.93
C GLU A 9 7.09 9.89 -0.90
N LYS A 10 6.79 11.19 -0.78
CA LYS A 10 5.74 11.68 0.13
C LYS A 10 4.35 11.20 -0.28
N GLU A 11 4.08 11.11 -1.58
CA GLU A 11 2.82 10.57 -2.10
C GLU A 11 2.65 9.10 -1.73
N LEU A 12 3.68 8.29 -1.99
CA LEU A 12 3.70 6.87 -1.62
C LEU A 12 3.57 6.66 -0.11
N ASP A 13 4.29 7.45 0.69
CA ASP A 13 4.20 7.37 2.16
C ASP A 13 2.80 7.72 2.67
N LYS A 14 2.09 8.65 2.03
CA LYS A 14 0.72 9.01 2.40
C LYS A 14 -0.24 7.84 2.14
N ILE A 15 -0.11 7.17 1.00
CA ILE A 15 -0.93 5.99 0.66
C ILE A 15 -0.66 4.87 1.67
N ILE A 16 0.60 4.63 2.01
CA ILE A 16 1.00 3.65 3.04
C ILE A 16 0.34 3.95 4.39
N GLN A 17 0.37 5.21 4.83
CA GLN A 17 -0.29 5.62 6.08
C GLN A 17 -1.80 5.36 6.06
N LEU A 18 -2.47 5.64 4.93
CA LEU A 18 -3.90 5.36 4.78
C LEU A 18 -4.19 3.86 4.82
N ILE A 19 -3.37 3.05 4.15
CA ILE A 19 -3.46 1.58 4.22
C ILE A 19 -3.34 1.13 5.67
N ASP A 20 -2.29 1.54 6.39
CA ASP A 20 -2.04 1.11 7.76
C ASP A 20 -3.17 1.54 8.71
N MET A 21 -3.71 2.76 8.54
CA MET A 21 -4.87 3.24 9.30
C MET A 21 -6.10 2.37 9.04
N ASN A 22 -6.39 2.08 7.76
CA ASN A 22 -7.53 1.23 7.39
C ASN A 22 -7.38 -0.19 7.93
N MET A 23 -6.19 -0.77 7.86
CA MET A 23 -5.90 -2.09 8.44
C MET A 23 -6.08 -2.09 9.96
N SER A 24 -5.59 -1.05 10.64
CA SER A 24 -5.69 -0.92 12.10
C SER A 24 -7.14 -0.76 12.58
N ASN A 25 -7.99 -0.13 11.75
CA ASN A 25 -9.41 0.03 12.00
C ASN A 25 -10.27 -1.13 11.44
N ASN A 26 -9.65 -2.22 10.97
CA ASN A 26 -10.32 -3.38 10.36
C ASN A 26 -11.21 -3.05 9.14
N TYR A 27 -10.92 -1.94 8.44
CA TYR A 27 -11.55 -1.61 7.16
C TYR A 27 -10.86 -2.37 6.03
N LYS A 28 -11.14 -3.67 5.93
CA LYS A 28 -10.48 -4.60 4.98
C LYS A 28 -10.63 -4.15 3.53
N ASP A 29 -11.83 -3.75 3.11
CA ASP A 29 -12.08 -3.30 1.74
C ASP A 29 -11.37 -1.98 1.42
N ALA A 30 -11.38 -1.02 2.35
CA ALA A 30 -10.67 0.25 2.19
C ALA A 30 -9.15 0.07 2.16
N ALA A 31 -8.61 -0.88 2.93
CA ALA A 31 -7.20 -1.24 2.88
C ALA A 31 -6.82 -1.86 1.52
N GLN A 32 -7.70 -2.70 0.93
CA GLN A 32 -7.49 -3.25 -0.41
C GLN A 32 -7.57 -2.19 -1.51
N VAL A 33 -8.46 -1.20 -1.39
CA VAL A 33 -8.50 -0.05 -2.31
C VAL A 33 -7.18 0.73 -2.21
N GLY A 34 -6.72 1.03 -1.00
CA GLY A 34 -5.43 1.71 -0.80
C GLY A 34 -4.25 0.92 -1.38
N LEU A 35 -4.26 -0.41 -1.29
CA LEU A 35 -3.23 -1.25 -1.92
C LEU A 35 -3.22 -1.10 -3.44
N LYS A 36 -4.39 -1.10 -4.10
CA LYS A 36 -4.49 -0.88 -5.55
C LYS A 36 -4.00 0.53 -5.93
N GLU A 37 -4.35 1.55 -5.13
CA GLU A 37 -3.86 2.92 -5.35
C GLU A 37 -2.33 2.99 -5.22
N PHE A 38 -1.74 2.25 -4.27
CA PHE A 38 -0.29 2.18 -4.10
C PHE A 38 0.40 1.50 -5.30
N GLU A 39 -0.20 0.45 -5.86
CA GLU A 39 0.27 -0.22 -7.08
C GLU A 39 0.29 0.74 -8.28
N LEU A 40 -0.83 1.41 -8.53
CA LEU A 40 -0.97 2.36 -9.63
C LEU A 40 -0.02 3.56 -9.49
N ALA A 41 0.14 4.09 -8.28
CA ALA A 41 1.10 5.16 -8.03
C ALA A 41 2.53 4.70 -8.29
N MET A 42 2.88 3.48 -7.89
CA MET A 42 4.20 2.90 -8.16
C MET A 42 4.46 2.73 -9.66
N GLU A 43 3.50 2.20 -10.42
CA GLU A 43 3.61 2.05 -11.88
C GLU A 43 3.79 3.41 -12.56
N ARG A 44 2.92 4.38 -12.24
CA ARG A 44 3.02 5.75 -12.78
C ARG A 44 4.39 6.38 -12.50
N LEU A 45 4.91 6.24 -11.28
CA LEU A 45 6.20 6.81 -10.91
C LEU A 45 7.39 6.09 -11.57
N LYS A 46 7.26 4.79 -11.89
CA LYS A 46 8.23 4.05 -12.71
C LYS A 46 8.24 4.55 -14.14
N GLU A 47 7.07 4.70 -14.76
CA GLU A 47 6.94 5.19 -16.14
C GLU A 47 7.50 6.60 -16.31
N MET A 48 7.36 7.44 -15.30
CA MET A 48 7.90 8.80 -15.30
C MET A 48 9.42 8.88 -15.05
N ASP A 49 10.08 7.78 -14.65
CA ASP A 49 11.51 7.70 -14.30
C ASP A 49 11.98 8.78 -13.29
N ILE A 50 11.09 9.23 -12.41
CA ILE A 50 11.37 10.30 -11.43
C ILE A 50 11.87 9.77 -10.08
N MET A 51 11.95 8.46 -9.90
CA MET A 51 12.43 7.82 -8.67
C MET A 51 13.74 7.09 -8.90
N LYS A 52 14.67 7.24 -7.94
CA LYS A 52 15.94 6.50 -7.97
C LYS A 52 15.66 4.99 -7.84
N PRO A 53 16.41 4.11 -8.52
CA PRO A 53 16.21 2.66 -8.45
C PRO A 53 16.21 2.09 -7.03
N GLN A 54 17.09 2.60 -6.15
CA GLN A 54 17.15 2.21 -4.74
C GLN A 54 15.87 2.56 -3.96
N VAL A 55 15.23 3.69 -4.29
CA VAL A 55 13.97 4.12 -3.68
C VAL A 55 12.85 3.25 -4.20
N LEU A 56 12.84 3.00 -5.51
CA LEU A 56 11.89 2.12 -6.17
C LEU A 56 11.85 0.72 -5.50
N SER A 57 13.01 0.10 -5.37
CA SER A 57 13.16 -1.24 -4.79
C SER A 57 12.65 -1.31 -3.34
N LYS A 58 12.86 -0.25 -2.55
CA LYS A 58 12.31 -0.14 -1.20
C LYS A 58 10.78 -0.20 -1.21
N TYR A 59 10.12 0.59 -2.07
CA TYR A 59 8.66 0.62 -2.13
C TYR A 59 8.06 -0.64 -2.76
N GLU A 60 8.74 -1.27 -3.73
CA GLU A 60 8.36 -2.59 -4.24
C GLU A 60 8.36 -3.65 -3.13
N GLY A 61 9.38 -3.64 -2.26
CA GLY A 61 9.43 -4.52 -1.09
C GLY A 61 8.28 -4.27 -0.10
N ILE A 62 7.85 -3.02 0.07
CA ILE A 62 6.69 -2.67 0.89
C ILE A 62 5.40 -3.16 0.23
N LEU A 63 5.27 -2.96 -1.08
CA LEU A 63 4.11 -3.40 -1.87
C LEU A 63 3.91 -4.92 -1.76
N ALA A 64 4.98 -5.70 -1.97
CA ALA A 64 4.94 -7.15 -1.83
C ALA A 64 4.50 -7.60 -0.43
N LYS A 65 4.90 -6.89 0.63
CA LYS A 65 4.45 -7.17 2.01
C LYS A 65 2.95 -6.93 2.15
N TYR A 66 2.40 -5.82 1.64
CA TYR A 66 0.97 -5.56 1.70
C TYR A 66 0.16 -6.56 0.87
N GLN A 67 0.59 -6.88 -0.35
CA GLN A 67 -0.04 -7.91 -1.17
C GLN A 67 -0.12 -9.24 -0.41
N LYS A 68 0.98 -9.67 0.24
CA LYS A 68 0.99 -10.90 1.05
C LYS A 68 0.06 -10.80 2.26
N LYS A 69 0.07 -9.67 2.98
CA LYS A 69 -0.75 -9.45 4.18
C LYS A 69 -2.25 -9.39 3.87
N MET A 70 -2.62 -8.81 2.72
CA MET A 70 -4.00 -8.64 2.29
C MET A 70 -4.55 -9.81 1.46
N LYS A 71 -3.73 -10.79 1.04
CA LYS A 71 -4.23 -12.07 0.52
C LYS A 71 -5.19 -12.77 1.49
N GLY A 72 -5.06 -12.52 2.80
CA GLY A 72 -5.98 -13.01 3.83
C GLY A 72 -7.24 -12.16 4.03
N TYR A 73 -7.35 -11.01 3.38
CA TYR A 73 -8.52 -10.12 3.47
C TYR A 73 -9.59 -10.63 2.50
N THR A 74 -10.06 -11.85 2.72
CA THR A 74 -11.19 -12.43 2.00
C THR A 74 -12.39 -12.47 2.95
N HIS A 75 -13.58 -12.20 2.42
CA HIS A 75 -14.87 -12.14 3.13
C HIS A 75 -15.33 -13.54 3.65
N LYS A 76 -14.41 -14.40 4.13
CA LYS A 76 -14.75 -15.75 4.64
C LYS A 76 -15.08 -15.81 6.14
N ASP A 77 -15.07 -14.68 6.85
CA ASP A 77 -15.39 -14.63 8.29
C ASP A 77 -16.84 -14.19 8.59
N GLN A 78 -17.80 -14.43 7.70
CA GLN A 78 -19.20 -14.46 8.14
C GLN A 78 -19.40 -15.74 8.96
N LYS A 79 -19.25 -15.66 10.28
CA LYS A 79 -19.80 -16.69 11.18
C LYS A 79 -21.32 -16.67 10.99
N PRO A 80 -21.96 -17.78 10.57
CA PRO A 80 -23.40 -17.88 10.66
C PRO A 80 -23.75 -17.94 12.15
N PHE A 81 -24.26 -16.86 12.72
CA PHE A 81 -24.89 -16.91 14.03
C PHE A 81 -26.31 -17.44 13.86
N TRP A 82 -26.51 -18.70 14.24
CA TRP A 82 -27.82 -19.25 14.62
C TRP A 82 -27.59 -20.34 15.69
N HIS A 83 -27.70 -19.96 16.97
CA HIS A 83 -27.98 -20.87 18.08
C HIS A 83 -29.14 -20.28 18.87
#